data_AF-A0AAD8FEB6-F1
#
_entry.id   AF-A0AAD8FEB6-F1
#
_cell.length_a   1.000
_cell.length_b   1.000
_cell.length_c   1.000
_cell.angle_alpha   90.00
_cell.angle_beta   90.00
_cell.angle_gamma   90.00
#
_symmetry.space_group_name_H-M   'P 1'
#
loop_
_entity.id
_entity.type
_entity.pdbx_description
1 polymer ?
#
loop_
_entity_poly.entity_id
_entity_poly.type
_entity_poly.pdbx_seq_one_letter_code
_entity_poly.pdbx_strand_id
1 'polypeptide(L)'
;VLIPTPDSSTKQFQENKMSHWLHCNRCLSPPVTNLKFYLTNCSHIFCEKCVMECTKEKCKVCGSICKTMLLNNKVSQEIESLFHEPMEVFKRSMKKVEQNLEFQKNHQRRLFKQMRARLKAMESQLAAYHNAYAQSQVKDRELIRLKSENEYLKLLLSKKDSHIRCKNGISPRNFNVSPRTMPHDMTQHCAHSSLNKPISSFSYRTPPQAVIHSATCSPIEFGTTVYP
;
A
#
# COMPACT_ATOMS: atom_id res chain seq x y z
N VAL A 1 4.32 -25.91 -57.62
CA VAL A 1 5.50 -25.28 -57.02
C VAL A 1 5.01 -24.07 -56.24
N LEU A 2 4.86 -24.22 -54.92
CA LEU A 2 4.39 -23.15 -54.05
C LEU A 2 5.55 -22.19 -53.80
N ILE A 3 5.39 -20.95 -54.29
CA ILE A 3 6.32 -19.86 -54.03
C ILE A 3 6.12 -19.44 -52.56
N PRO A 4 7.16 -19.43 -51.71
CA PRO A 4 7.00 -18.96 -50.33
C PRO A 4 6.78 -17.45 -50.33
N THR A 5 5.72 -17.00 -49.68
CA THR A 5 5.51 -15.57 -49.40
C THR A 5 6.55 -15.08 -48.40
N PRO A 6 7.10 -13.87 -48.57
CA PRO A 6 8.07 -13.31 -47.63
C PRO A 6 7.37 -12.98 -46.31
N ASP A 7 7.90 -13.53 -45.23
CA ASP A 7 7.46 -13.36 -43.84
C ASP A 7 7.35 -11.86 -43.47
N SER A 8 6.15 -11.45 -43.08
CA SER A 8 5.75 -10.08 -42.74
C SER A 8 6.54 -9.52 -41.55
N SER A 9 7.15 -10.38 -40.74
CA SER A 9 7.98 -9.98 -39.59
C SER A 9 9.35 -9.38 -39.98
N THR A 10 9.81 -9.59 -41.22
CA THR A 10 11.08 -9.04 -41.73
C THR A 10 10.96 -7.60 -42.22
N LYS A 11 9.76 -7.17 -42.66
CA LYS A 11 9.55 -5.84 -43.25
C LYS A 11 9.53 -4.71 -42.22
N GLN A 12 9.11 -5.01 -40.99
CA GLN A 12 8.80 -3.96 -40.02
C GLN A 12 10.02 -3.28 -39.39
N PHE A 13 11.20 -3.87 -39.49
CA PHE A 13 12.46 -3.28 -39.00
C PHE A 13 13.21 -2.50 -40.08
N GLN A 14 12.85 -2.69 -41.35
CA GLN A 14 13.46 -1.97 -42.48
C GLN A 14 12.69 -0.69 -42.82
N GLU A 15 11.40 -0.59 -42.53
CA GLU A 15 10.59 0.61 -42.83
C GLU A 15 10.62 1.67 -41.73
N ASN A 16 11.02 1.33 -40.50
CA ASN A 16 11.23 2.31 -39.45
C ASN A 16 12.64 2.90 -39.55
N LYS A 17 12.83 3.85 -40.46
CA LYS A 17 13.83 4.94 -40.43
C LYS A 17 15.10 4.59 -39.63
N MET A 18 15.84 3.56 -40.07
CA MET A 18 17.19 3.37 -39.58
C MET A 18 17.95 4.67 -39.83
N SER A 19 18.72 5.10 -38.82
CA SER A 19 19.50 6.34 -38.82
C SER A 19 20.04 6.65 -40.23
N HIS A 20 19.76 7.79 -40.89
CA HIS A 20 20.44 8.13 -42.14
C HIS A 20 21.98 8.16 -41.97
N TRP A 21 22.45 8.26 -40.72
CA TRP A 21 23.85 8.16 -40.33
C TRP A 21 24.39 6.73 -40.27
N LEU A 22 23.55 5.68 -40.28
CA LEU A 22 24.01 4.31 -40.09
C LEU A 22 24.68 3.78 -41.36
N HIS A 23 25.87 3.20 -41.22
CA HIS A 23 26.65 2.63 -42.31
C HIS A 23 27.60 1.57 -41.78
N CYS A 24 28.20 0.77 -42.67
CA CYS A 24 29.28 -0.13 -42.31
C CYS A 24 30.56 0.68 -42.07
N ASN A 25 31.19 0.54 -40.90
CA ASN A 25 32.40 1.28 -40.55
C ASN A 25 33.65 0.86 -41.36
N ARG A 26 33.54 -0.18 -42.21
CA ARG A 26 34.62 -0.62 -43.10
C ARG A 26 34.41 -0.21 -44.56
N CYS A 27 33.26 -0.57 -45.13
CA CYS A 27 32.98 -0.36 -46.56
C CYS A 27 32.03 0.82 -46.83
N LEU A 28 31.60 1.54 -45.79
CA LEU A 28 30.72 2.71 -45.83
C LEU A 28 29.33 2.45 -46.45
N SER A 29 28.99 1.19 -46.75
CA SER A 29 27.68 0.86 -47.33
C SER A 29 26.56 1.17 -46.33
N PRO A 30 25.51 1.89 -46.76
CA PRO A 30 24.35 2.15 -45.93
C PRO A 30 23.47 0.90 -45.81
N PRO A 31 22.51 0.88 -44.86
CA PRO A 31 21.43 -0.08 -44.82
C PRO A 31 20.61 -0.03 -46.11
N VAL A 32 20.79 -1.05 -46.96
CA VAL A 32 19.92 -1.32 -48.09
C VAL A 32 19.07 -2.55 -47.78
N THR A 33 17.90 -2.65 -48.42
CA THR A 33 17.03 -3.82 -48.30
C THR A 33 17.82 -5.10 -48.56
N ASN A 34 17.74 -6.04 -47.61
CA ASN A 34 18.42 -7.35 -47.58
C ASN A 34 19.89 -7.40 -47.12
N LEU A 35 20.51 -6.28 -46.73
CA LEU A 35 21.84 -6.33 -46.11
C LEU A 35 21.74 -6.37 -44.58
N LYS A 36 22.26 -7.43 -43.95
CA LYS A 36 22.30 -7.53 -42.48
C LYS A 36 23.47 -6.74 -41.91
N PHE A 37 23.24 -6.13 -40.75
CA PHE A 37 24.23 -5.38 -40.00
C PHE A 37 24.47 -6.02 -38.63
N TYR A 38 25.69 -5.88 -38.14
CA TYR A 38 26.14 -6.44 -36.88
C TYR A 38 26.79 -5.34 -36.05
N LEU A 39 26.49 -5.33 -34.76
CA LEU A 39 27.10 -4.45 -33.76
C LEU A 39 28.13 -5.23 -32.96
N THR A 40 29.29 -4.63 -32.74
CA THR A 40 30.33 -5.16 -31.86
C THR A 40 30.18 -4.63 -30.43
N ASN A 41 30.71 -5.35 -29.44
CA ASN A 41 30.79 -4.86 -28.06
C ASN A 41 31.69 -3.62 -27.89
N CYS A 42 32.54 -3.31 -28.88
CA CYS A 42 33.29 -2.05 -28.96
C CYS A 42 32.53 -0.96 -29.76
N SER A 43 31.22 -1.12 -29.94
CA SER A 43 30.32 -0.13 -30.56
C SER A 43 30.59 0.22 -32.03
N HIS A 44 31.27 -0.65 -32.78
CA HIS A 44 31.44 -0.51 -34.23
C HIS A 44 30.45 -1.39 -35.00
N ILE A 45 29.96 -0.86 -36.12
CA ILE A 45 28.92 -1.47 -36.95
C ILE A 45 29.53 -2.01 -38.25
N PHE A 46 29.18 -3.24 -38.63
CA PHE A 46 29.66 -3.88 -39.86
C PHE A 46 28.52 -4.55 -40.63
N CYS A 47 28.59 -4.55 -41.96
CA CYS A 47 27.69 -5.37 -42.78
C CYS A 47 28.11 -6.85 -42.75
N GLU A 48 27.19 -7.75 -43.12
CA GLU A 48 27.40 -9.21 -43.15
C GLU A 48 28.68 -9.62 -43.89
N LYS A 49 28.96 -8.98 -45.05
CA LYS A 49 30.18 -9.25 -45.85
C LYS A 49 31.45 -8.94 -45.06
N CYS A 50 31.53 -7.74 -44.47
CA CYS A 50 32.69 -7.30 -43.69
C CYS A 50 32.90 -8.16 -42.44
N VAL A 51 31.83 -8.61 -41.77
CA VAL A 51 31.96 -9.53 -40.64
C VAL A 51 32.58 -10.87 -41.07
N MET A 52 32.12 -11.45 -42.18
CA MET A 52 32.62 -12.73 -42.66
C MET A 52 34.06 -12.67 -43.18
N GLU A 53 34.41 -11.59 -43.87
CA GLU A 53 35.73 -11.42 -44.51
C GLU A 53 36.81 -10.94 -43.52
N CYS A 54 36.44 -10.10 -42.54
CA CYS A 54 37.42 -9.29 -41.83
C CYS A 54 37.35 -9.38 -40.30
N THR A 55 36.18 -9.64 -39.69
CA THR A 55 35.95 -9.25 -38.28
C THR A 55 35.60 -10.41 -37.35
N LYS A 56 36.06 -11.64 -37.65
CA LYS A 56 35.71 -12.82 -36.82
C LYS A 56 36.29 -12.80 -35.40
N GLU A 57 37.40 -12.09 -35.15
CA GLU A 57 38.04 -12.07 -33.81
C GLU A 57 38.45 -10.68 -33.31
N LYS A 58 38.83 -9.76 -34.20
CA LYS A 58 39.26 -8.40 -33.85
C LYS A 58 38.52 -7.35 -34.65
N CYS A 59 38.15 -6.26 -33.99
CA CYS A 59 37.51 -5.13 -34.63
C CYS A 59 38.48 -4.45 -35.58
N LYS A 60 38.04 -4.18 -36.82
CA LYS A 60 38.88 -3.50 -37.82
C LYS A 60 38.97 -1.99 -37.67
N VAL A 61 38.19 -1.41 -36.76
CA VAL A 61 38.26 0.03 -36.46
C VAL A 61 39.20 0.28 -35.29
N CYS A 62 39.02 -0.40 -34.16
CA CYS A 62 39.81 -0.16 -32.94
C CYS A 62 40.78 -1.29 -32.55
N GLY A 63 40.82 -2.41 -33.27
CA GLY A 63 41.74 -3.52 -33.01
C GLY A 63 41.40 -4.42 -31.82
N SER A 64 40.40 -4.07 -31.01
CA SER A 64 40.00 -4.85 -29.83
C SER A 64 39.44 -6.22 -30.21
N ILE A 65 39.67 -7.23 -29.37
CA ILE A 65 38.95 -8.50 -29.47
C ILE A 65 37.46 -8.21 -29.28
N CYS A 66 36.63 -8.60 -30.24
CA CYS A 66 35.22 -8.23 -30.23
C CYS A 66 34.29 -9.39 -30.60
N LYS A 67 33.13 -9.41 -29.95
CA LYS A 67 32.01 -10.27 -30.36
C LYS A 67 31.03 -9.43 -31.17
N THR A 68 30.43 -10.03 -32.18
CA THR A 68 29.41 -9.41 -33.03
C THR A 68 28.03 -9.94 -32.67
N MET A 69 27.04 -9.04 -32.60
CA MET A 69 25.63 -9.35 -32.46
C MET A 69 24.88 -8.84 -33.68
N LEU A 70 23.99 -9.66 -34.24
CA LEU A 70 23.13 -9.25 -35.36
C LEU A 70 22.17 -8.13 -34.90
N LEU A 71 22.15 -7.02 -35.64
CA LEU A 71 21.15 -5.97 -35.47
C LEU A 71 19.86 -6.42 -36.16
N ASN A 72 18.88 -6.83 -35.36
CA ASN A 72 17.55 -7.24 -35.77
C ASN A 72 16.51 -6.85 -34.70
N ASN A 73 15.26 -7.21 -34.90
CA ASN A 73 14.13 -6.90 -34.00
C ASN A 73 14.21 -7.61 -32.64
N LYS A 74 15.25 -8.42 -32.40
CA LYS A 74 15.46 -9.14 -31.15
C LYS A 74 16.53 -8.49 -30.27
N VAL A 75 17.08 -7.33 -30.66
CA VAL A 75 17.98 -6.58 -29.79
C VAL A 75 17.23 -6.02 -28.58
N SER A 76 17.92 -5.89 -27.44
CA SER A 76 17.34 -5.28 -26.25
C SER A 76 16.94 -3.82 -26.51
N GLN A 77 15.88 -3.36 -25.85
CA GLN A 77 15.36 -1.99 -25.97
C GLN A 77 16.43 -0.90 -25.72
N GLU A 78 17.40 -1.17 -24.85
CA GLU A 78 18.53 -0.27 -24.60
C GLU A 78 19.39 -0.07 -25.86
N ILE A 79 19.77 -1.16 -26.52
CA ILE A 79 20.55 -1.13 -27.77
C ILE A 79 19.70 -0.56 -28.91
N GLU A 80 18.42 -0.93 -29.01
CA GLU A 80 17.50 -0.35 -29.99
C GLU A 80 17.42 1.18 -29.88
N SER A 81 17.42 1.70 -28.64
CA SER A 81 17.34 3.15 -28.38
C SER A 81 18.52 3.94 -28.94
N LEU A 82 19.69 3.32 -29.10
CA LEU A 82 20.87 3.95 -29.70
C LEU A 82 20.66 4.33 -31.18
N PHE A 83 19.70 3.68 -31.85
CA PHE A 83 19.39 3.89 -33.27
C PHE A 83 18.20 4.83 -33.49
N HIS A 84 17.57 5.31 -32.42
CA HIS A 84 16.49 6.28 -32.49
C HIS A 84 17.00 7.72 -32.41
N GLU A 85 16.21 8.65 -32.95
CA GLU A 85 16.47 10.08 -32.81
C GLU A 85 16.54 10.48 -31.33
N PRO A 86 17.66 11.08 -30.85
CA PRO A 86 17.85 11.37 -29.42
C PRO A 86 16.71 12.19 -28.81
N MET A 87 16.19 13.16 -29.55
CA MET A 87 15.08 14.00 -29.08
C MET A 87 13.77 13.20 -28.90
N GLU A 88 13.54 12.18 -29.70
CA GLU A 88 12.36 11.32 -29.57
C GLU A 88 12.49 10.32 -28.42
N VAL A 89 13.70 9.83 -28.15
CA VAL A 89 13.99 9.02 -26.96
C VAL A 89 13.80 9.86 -25.69
N PHE A 90 14.28 11.11 -25.70
CA PHE A 90 14.11 12.04 -24.60
C PHE A 90 12.64 12.34 -24.32
N LYS A 91 11.86 12.74 -25.34
CA LYS A 91 10.41 12.99 -25.20
C LYS A 91 9.66 11.78 -24.63
N ARG A 92 9.93 10.58 -25.15
CA ARG A 92 9.31 9.34 -24.66
C ARG A 92 9.64 9.08 -23.19
N SER A 93 10.89 9.34 -22.79
CA SER A 93 11.34 9.17 -21.41
C SER A 93 10.71 10.20 -20.47
N MET A 94 10.66 11.47 -20.86
CA MET A 94 10.01 12.54 -20.10
C MET A 94 8.53 12.26 -19.85
N LYS A 95 7.81 11.78 -20.86
CA LYS A 95 6.40 11.38 -20.71
C LYS A 95 6.21 10.29 -19.66
N LYS A 96 7.12 9.30 -19.59
CA LYS A 96 7.08 8.26 -18.54
C LYS A 96 7.33 8.86 -17.15
N VAL A 97 8.27 9.78 -17.03
CA VAL A 97 8.56 10.48 -15.76
C VAL A 97 7.33 11.28 -15.30
N GLU A 98 6.69 12.03 -16.19
CA GLU A 98 5.46 12.77 -15.89
C GLU A 98 4.33 11.86 -15.41
N GLN A 99 4.11 10.73 -16.09
CA GLN A 99 3.11 9.74 -15.69
C GLN A 99 3.40 9.16 -14.29
N ASN A 100 4.66 8.83 -14.00
CA ASN A 100 5.07 8.34 -12.70
C ASN A 100 4.83 9.38 -11.61
N LEU A 101 5.18 10.64 -11.87
CA LEU A 101 4.97 11.74 -10.94
C LEU A 101 3.49 11.95 -10.64
N GLU A 102 2.64 11.93 -11.66
CA GLU A 102 1.19 12.11 -11.46
C GLU A 102 0.57 10.93 -10.69
N PHE A 103 1.02 9.71 -10.97
CA PHE A 103 0.62 8.54 -10.19
C PHE A 103 0.99 8.70 -8.71
N GLN A 104 2.24 9.08 -8.41
CA GLN A 104 2.72 9.28 -7.05
C GLN A 104 1.94 10.39 -6.33
N LYS A 105 1.74 11.54 -6.98
CA LYS A 105 0.94 12.67 -6.46
C LYS A 105 -0.49 12.24 -6.12
N ASN A 106 -1.13 11.48 -7.01
CA ASN A 106 -2.49 11.00 -6.78
C ASN A 106 -2.55 9.98 -5.64
N HIS A 107 -1.56 9.11 -5.53
CA HIS A 107 -1.47 8.16 -4.43
C HIS A 107 -1.33 8.88 -3.08
N GLN A 108 -0.44 9.86 -2.98
CA GLN A 108 -0.28 10.70 -1.80
C GLN A 108 -1.57 11.45 -1.45
N ARG A 109 -2.23 12.07 -2.43
CA ARG A 109 -3.51 12.77 -2.23
C ARG A 109 -4.58 11.85 -1.61
N ARG A 110 -4.71 10.62 -2.10
CA ARG A 110 -5.65 9.62 -1.54
C ARG A 110 -5.30 9.24 -0.11
N LEU A 111 -4.02 9.00 0.18
CA LEU A 111 -3.55 8.69 1.54
C LEU A 111 -3.93 9.81 2.52
N PHE A 112 -3.60 11.06 2.19
CA PHE A 112 -3.93 12.21 3.06
C PHE A 112 -5.44 12.41 3.22
N LYS A 113 -6.24 12.16 2.18
CA LYS A 113 -7.70 12.20 2.29
C LYS A 113 -8.20 11.15 3.28
N GLN A 114 -7.71 9.92 3.19
CA GLN A 114 -8.10 8.83 4.07
C GLN A 114 -7.66 9.07 5.52
N MET A 115 -6.42 9.54 5.72
CA MET A 115 -5.91 9.90 7.05
C MET A 115 -6.76 10.99 7.70
N ARG A 116 -7.10 12.06 6.97
CA ARG A 116 -7.99 13.11 7.48
C ARG A 116 -9.37 12.59 7.84
N ALA A 117 -9.94 11.69 7.05
CA ALA A 117 -11.23 11.08 7.35
C ALA A 117 -11.16 10.22 8.63
N ARG A 118 -10.08 9.46 8.81
CA ARG A 118 -9.86 8.65 10.03
C ARG A 118 -9.68 9.53 11.26
N LEU A 119 -8.89 10.60 11.17
CA LEU A 119 -8.72 11.55 12.27
C LEU A 119 -10.07 12.13 12.72
N LYS A 120 -10.88 12.63 11.78
CA LYS A 120 -12.22 13.13 12.09
C LYS A 120 -13.13 12.07 12.72
N ALA A 121 -13.06 10.83 12.26
CA ALA A 121 -13.85 9.75 12.84
C ALA A 121 -13.43 9.45 14.29
N MET A 122 -12.12 9.46 14.57
CA MET A 122 -11.59 9.29 15.92
C MET A 122 -11.98 10.45 16.83
N GLU A 123 -11.90 11.70 16.36
CA GLU A 123 -12.34 12.88 17.10
C GLU A 123 -13.82 12.79 17.48
N SER A 124 -14.69 12.40 16.54
CA SER A 124 -16.12 12.19 16.82
C SER A 124 -16.36 11.06 17.82
N GLN A 125 -15.60 9.97 17.75
CA GLN A 125 -15.70 8.87 18.71
C GLN A 125 -15.27 9.30 20.11
N LEU A 126 -14.19 10.07 20.23
CA LEU A 126 -13.73 10.62 21.52
C LEU A 126 -14.78 11.55 22.12
N ALA A 127 -15.39 12.42 21.32
CA ALA A 127 -16.47 13.29 21.78
C ALA A 127 -17.70 12.47 22.26
N ALA A 128 -18.09 11.44 21.52
CA ALA A 128 -19.17 10.54 21.93
C ALA A 128 -18.85 9.80 23.24
N TYR A 129 -17.61 9.35 23.40
CA TYR A 129 -17.15 8.70 24.62
C TYR A 129 -17.19 9.64 25.83
N HIS A 130 -16.71 10.89 25.68
CA HIS A 130 -16.80 11.89 26.73
C HIS A 130 -18.25 12.17 27.15
N ASN A 131 -19.16 12.30 26.18
CA ASN A 131 -20.57 12.51 26.44
C ASN A 131 -21.21 11.31 27.15
N ALA A 132 -20.92 10.08 26.71
CA ALA A 132 -21.42 8.87 27.34
C ALA A 132 -20.90 8.72 28.77
N TYR A 133 -19.62 9.03 29.00
CA TYR A 133 -19.00 9.03 30.32
C TYR A 133 -19.66 10.05 31.25
N ALA A 134 -19.89 11.29 30.79
CA ALA A 134 -20.58 12.32 31.55
C ALA A 134 -22.03 11.89 31.90
N GLN A 135 -22.75 11.26 30.97
CA GLN A 135 -24.09 10.72 31.25
C GLN A 135 -24.06 9.57 32.27
N SER A 136 -23.05 8.70 32.22
CA SER A 136 -22.88 7.64 33.22
C SER A 136 -22.71 8.22 34.61
N GLN A 137 -21.87 9.25 34.76
CA GLN A 137 -21.65 9.94 36.03
C GLN A 137 -22.95 10.53 36.62
N VAL A 138 -23.82 11.09 35.77
CA VAL A 138 -25.13 11.60 36.21
C VAL A 138 -26.02 10.45 36.68
N LYS A 139 -26.08 9.34 35.93
CA LYS A 139 -26.86 8.15 36.31
C LYS A 139 -26.36 7.53 37.61
N ASP A 140 -25.05 7.48 37.83
CA ASP A 140 -24.46 6.95 39.06
C ASP A 140 -24.86 7.79 40.28
N ARG A 141 -24.86 9.12 40.15
CA ARG A 141 -25.35 10.03 41.21
C ARG A 141 -26.82 9.82 41.53
N GLU A 142 -27.66 9.72 40.50
CA GLU A 142 -29.10 9.48 40.68
C GLU A 142 -29.37 8.10 41.30
N LEU A 143 -28.61 7.09 40.90
CA LEU A 143 -28.68 5.75 41.48
C LEU A 143 -28.32 5.75 42.97
N ILE A 144 -27.29 6.51 43.38
CA ILE A 144 -26.96 6.71 44.80
C ILE A 144 -28.11 7.42 45.53
N ARG A 145 -28.69 8.47 44.95
CA ARG A 145 -29.82 9.21 45.53
C ARG A 145 -31.03 8.30 45.76
N LEU A 146 -31.44 7.57 44.73
CA LEU A 146 -32.58 6.66 44.78
C LEU A 146 -32.35 5.51 45.76
N LYS A 147 -31.12 4.98 45.86
CA LYS A 147 -30.79 3.95 46.87
C LYS A 147 -30.99 4.48 48.29
N SER A 148 -30.48 5.68 48.59
CA SER A 148 -30.66 6.30 49.91
C SER A 148 -32.13 6.55 50.25
N GLU A 149 -32.91 7.05 49.29
CA GLU A 149 -34.35 7.26 49.46
C GLU A 149 -35.10 5.94 49.70
N ASN A 150 -34.76 4.90 48.94
CA ASN A 150 -35.35 3.58 49.10
C ASN A 150 -35.07 2.97 50.47
N GLU A 151 -33.83 3.07 50.96
CA GLU A 151 -33.46 2.64 52.32
C GLU A 151 -34.22 3.42 53.41
N TYR A 152 -34.40 4.73 53.23
CA TYR A 152 -35.19 5.53 54.15
C TYR A 152 -36.67 5.11 54.20
N LEU A 153 -37.28 4.87 53.04
CA LEU A 153 -38.67 4.40 52.96
C LEU A 153 -38.84 3.02 53.62
N LYS A 154 -37.91 2.08 53.41
CA LYS A 154 -37.91 0.77 54.09
C LYS A 154 -37.87 0.92 55.62
N LEU A 155 -37.06 1.85 56.14
CA LEU A 155 -37.00 2.11 57.58
C LEU A 155 -38.34 2.62 58.13
N LEU A 156 -39.01 3.52 57.42
CA LEU A 156 -40.33 4.03 57.82
C LEU A 156 -41.38 2.92 57.84
N LEU A 157 -41.39 2.04 56.83
CA LEU A 157 -42.29 0.89 56.78
C LEU A 157 -42.04 -0.06 57.95
N SER A 158 -40.78 -0.40 58.24
CA SER A 158 -40.41 -1.25 59.37
C SER A 158 -40.89 -0.68 60.72
N LYS A 159 -40.72 0.63 60.93
CA LYS A 159 -41.22 1.31 62.14
C LYS A 159 -42.74 1.26 62.23
N LYS A 160 -43.46 1.51 61.13
CA LYS A 160 -44.92 1.43 61.09
C LYS A 160 -45.42 0.02 61.42
N ASP A 161 -44.79 -1.01 60.84
CA ASP A 161 -45.12 -2.41 61.10
C ASP A 161 -44.86 -2.79 62.56
N SER A 162 -43.77 -2.31 63.16
CA SER A 162 -43.48 -2.51 64.59
C SER A 162 -44.50 -1.83 65.51
N HIS A 163 -44.97 -0.63 65.15
CA HIS A 163 -46.00 0.10 65.91
C HIS A 163 -47.37 -0.60 65.84
N ILE A 164 -47.74 -1.12 64.68
CA ILE A 164 -48.96 -1.92 64.50
C ILE A 164 -48.87 -3.21 65.34
N ARG A 165 -47.70 -3.86 65.37
CA ARG A 165 -47.47 -5.08 66.15
C ARG A 165 -47.57 -4.85 67.66
N CYS A 166 -47.01 -3.75 68.17
CA CYS A 166 -47.12 -3.35 69.58
C CYS A 166 -48.54 -2.90 69.96
N LYS A 167 -49.25 -2.15 69.10
CA LYS A 167 -50.63 -1.71 69.38
C LYS A 167 -51.64 -2.84 69.41
N ASN A 168 -51.43 -3.89 68.63
CA ASN A 168 -52.36 -5.01 68.54
C ASN A 168 -52.04 -6.15 69.54
N GLY A 169 -51.04 -6.00 70.42
CA GLY A 169 -50.71 -7.00 71.45
C GLY A 169 -50.32 -8.38 70.91
N ILE A 170 -49.88 -8.47 69.65
CA ILE A 170 -49.57 -9.74 69.00
C ILE A 170 -48.17 -10.18 69.43
N SER A 171 -48.10 -11.04 70.45
CA SER A 171 -46.88 -11.77 70.84
C SER A 171 -46.31 -12.52 69.62
N PRO A 172 -44.97 -12.62 69.44
CA PRO A 172 -44.43 -13.37 68.32
C PRO A 172 -44.84 -14.83 68.47
N ARG A 173 -45.73 -15.32 67.58
CA ARG A 173 -45.86 -16.76 67.39
C ARG A 173 -44.53 -17.25 66.86
N ASN A 174 -43.78 -17.97 67.70
CA ASN A 174 -42.72 -18.86 67.28
C ASN A 174 -43.29 -19.78 66.20
N PHE A 175 -43.01 -19.47 64.94
CA PHE A 175 -43.10 -20.48 63.90
C PHE A 175 -41.92 -21.41 64.12
N ASN A 176 -42.19 -22.56 64.74
CA ASN A 176 -41.31 -23.71 64.75
C ASN A 176 -40.95 -24.05 63.30
N VAL A 177 -39.76 -23.65 62.86
CA VAL A 177 -39.16 -24.18 61.64
C VAL A 177 -38.64 -25.57 61.99
N SER A 178 -39.43 -26.59 61.68
CA SER A 178 -38.94 -27.97 61.68
C SER A 178 -38.08 -28.19 60.43
N PRO A 179 -36.90 -28.82 60.54
CA PRO A 179 -35.92 -28.87 59.46
C PRO A 179 -36.36 -29.90 58.43
N ARG A 180 -36.62 -29.48 57.19
CA ARG A 180 -36.80 -30.42 56.09
C ARG A 180 -36.20 -29.86 54.79
N THR A 181 -35.05 -30.45 54.47
CA THR A 181 -34.52 -30.75 53.12
C THR A 181 -34.44 -29.61 52.12
N MET A 182 -33.20 -29.14 51.91
CA MET A 182 -32.76 -28.46 50.69
C MET A 182 -32.95 -29.39 49.46
N PRO A 183 -33.57 -28.91 48.37
CA PRO A 183 -33.22 -29.35 47.02
C PRO A 183 -32.20 -28.35 46.47
N HIS A 184 -30.93 -28.72 46.47
CA HIS A 184 -30.19 -29.14 45.27
C HIS A 184 -30.12 -28.07 44.18
N ASP A 185 -28.88 -27.58 44.04
CA ASP A 185 -28.24 -26.99 42.88
C ASP A 185 -28.95 -27.23 41.54
N MET A 186 -29.31 -26.13 40.86
CA MET A 186 -29.63 -26.06 39.43
C MET A 186 -28.76 -25.00 38.77
N THR A 187 -27.46 -25.26 38.81
CA THR A 187 -26.60 -24.93 37.68
C THR A 187 -27.09 -25.73 36.46
N GLN A 188 -27.78 -25.08 35.51
CA GLN A 188 -27.68 -25.36 34.07
C GLN A 188 -28.51 -24.39 33.21
N HIS A 189 -27.76 -23.59 32.44
CA HIS A 189 -27.98 -23.14 31.06
C HIS A 189 -29.38 -22.72 30.56
N CYS A 190 -29.46 -21.45 30.15
CA CYS A 190 -29.95 -21.12 28.81
C CYS A 190 -28.92 -20.23 28.11
N ALA A 191 -28.29 -20.81 27.08
CA ALA A 191 -27.51 -20.08 26.10
C ALA A 191 -28.47 -19.35 25.14
N HIS A 192 -28.27 -18.04 24.99
CA HIS A 192 -28.46 -17.39 23.70
C HIS A 192 -27.17 -16.69 23.31
N SER A 193 -26.57 -17.27 22.28
CA SER A 193 -25.39 -16.84 21.56
C SER A 193 -25.67 -15.60 20.69
N SER A 194 -24.87 -14.54 20.83
CA SER A 194 -24.05 -14.02 19.73
C SER A 194 -23.14 -12.85 20.15
N LEU A 195 -21.83 -13.14 20.10
CA LEU A 195 -20.69 -12.24 19.83
C LEU A 195 -20.19 -11.28 20.93
N ASN A 196 -19.68 -11.86 22.01
CA ASN A 196 -18.50 -11.31 22.69
C ASN A 196 -17.26 -12.09 22.21
N LYS A 197 -16.37 -11.43 21.45
CA LYS A 197 -15.01 -11.93 21.18
C LYS A 197 -14.06 -11.43 22.26
N PRO A 198 -13.15 -12.27 22.77
CA PRO A 198 -12.15 -11.86 23.74
C PRO A 198 -11.06 -11.02 23.08
N ILE A 199 -10.53 -10.08 23.86
CA ILE A 199 -9.29 -9.36 23.59
C ILE A 199 -8.14 -10.36 23.77
N SER A 200 -7.68 -10.96 22.68
CA SER A 200 -6.34 -11.56 22.60
C SER A 200 -5.85 -11.60 21.15
N SER A 201 -4.60 -11.18 20.98
CA SER A 201 -3.79 -11.10 19.73
C SER A 201 -4.25 -10.09 18.67
N PHE A 202 -4.08 -8.79 18.96
CA PHE A 202 -3.65 -7.90 17.89
C PHE A 202 -2.20 -8.26 17.55
N SER A 203 -2.01 -9.07 16.52
CA SER A 203 -0.72 -9.13 15.84
C SER A 203 -0.44 -7.74 15.29
N TYR A 204 0.45 -7.00 15.97
CA TYR A 204 1.18 -5.93 15.35
C TYR A 204 1.92 -6.56 14.17
N ARG A 205 1.38 -6.46 12.95
CA ARG A 205 2.27 -6.40 11.79
C ARG A 205 2.99 -5.08 11.96
N THR A 206 4.17 -5.15 12.57
CA THR A 206 5.23 -4.17 12.37
C THR A 206 5.22 -3.82 10.88
N PRO A 207 5.09 -2.53 10.50
CA PRO A 207 5.47 -2.13 9.16
C PRO A 207 6.91 -2.62 8.95
N PRO A 208 7.30 -3.08 7.74
CA PRO A 208 8.71 -3.28 7.47
C PRO A 208 9.41 -1.99 7.87
N GLN A 209 10.42 -2.11 8.75
CA GLN A 209 11.21 -0.98 9.19
C GLN A 209 11.67 -0.24 7.93
N ALA A 210 11.06 0.90 7.65
CA ALA A 210 11.68 1.88 6.80
C ALA A 210 12.90 2.31 7.60
N VAL A 211 14.07 1.84 7.17
CA VAL A 211 15.34 2.39 7.59
C VAL A 211 15.23 3.89 7.37
N ILE A 212 15.04 4.65 8.45
CA ILE A 212 15.10 6.09 8.41
C ILE A 212 16.58 6.39 8.24
N HIS A 213 17.05 6.48 7.00
CA HIS A 213 18.21 7.32 6.73
C HIS A 213 17.80 8.73 7.12
N SER A 214 18.42 9.24 8.17
CA SER A 214 18.40 10.65 8.55
C SER A 214 19.03 11.45 7.42
N ALA A 215 18.25 11.76 6.38
CA ALA A 215 18.60 12.82 5.45
C ALA A 215 18.16 14.13 6.09
N THR A 216 19.09 14.78 6.78
CA THR A 216 19.02 16.20 7.09
C THR A 216 18.82 16.94 5.77
N CYS A 217 17.59 17.40 5.53
CA CYS A 217 17.29 18.25 4.39
C CYS A 217 17.80 19.66 4.72
N SER A 218 19.00 19.98 4.24
CA SER A 218 19.46 21.37 4.22
C SER A 218 18.56 22.19 3.28
N PRO A 219 18.22 23.44 3.61
CA PRO A 219 17.49 24.31 2.69
C PRO A 219 18.34 24.56 1.43
N ILE A 220 17.77 24.32 0.26
CA ILE A 220 18.34 24.80 -1.01
C ILE A 220 18.06 26.30 -1.07
N GLU A 221 19.07 27.10 -0.75
CA GLU A 221 19.07 28.54 -1.06
C GLU A 221 19.19 28.71 -2.58
N PHE A 222 18.16 29.29 -3.19
CA PHE A 222 18.25 29.79 -4.57
C PHE A 222 19.10 31.06 -4.56
N GLY A 223 20.39 30.90 -4.81
CA GLY A 223 21.30 32.01 -5.10
C GLY A 223 20.89 32.69 -6.41
N THR A 224 20.31 33.87 -6.32
CA THR A 224 20.24 34.82 -7.44
C THR A 224 21.64 35.40 -7.66
N THR A 225 22.44 34.78 -8.53
CA THR A 225 23.61 35.44 -9.10
C THR A 225 23.18 36.33 -10.25
N VAL A 226 23.03 37.61 -9.94
CA VAL A 226 23.20 38.70 -10.90
C VAL A 226 24.68 38.70 -11.29
N TYR A 227 24.99 38.64 -12.58
CA TYR A 227 26.32 38.98 -13.09
C TYR A 227 26.23 40.30 -13.89
N PRO A 228 27.27 41.16 -13.80
CA PRO A 228 27.40 42.40 -14.55
C PRO A 228 27.62 42.20 -16.06
#